data_AF-A0A0D8BN08-F1
#
_entry.id   AF-A0A0D8BN08-F1
#
_cell.length_a   1.000
_cell.length_b   1.000
_cell.length_c   1.000
_cell.angle_alpha   90.00
_cell.angle_beta   90.00
_cell.angle_gamma   90.00
#
_symmetry.space_group_name_H-M   'P 1'
#
loop_
_entity.id
_entity.type
_entity.pdbx_description
1 polymer ?
#
loop_
_entity_poly.entity_id
_entity_poly.type
_entity_poly.pdbx_seq_one_letter_code
_entity_poly.pdbx_strand_id
1 'polypeptide(L)'
;MSGEERKPSYLSVGLSVGGDWRVTCHTYPDRGPILAVDAAGMSLVVSAKQSTPDANHLDFAYALLAAVNDYLIACETHRFDAEEAANASTDVTETAAAVENRAA
;
A
#
# COMPACT_ATOMS: atom_id res chain seq x y z
N MET A 1 0.73 27.35 -37.24
CA MET A 1 -0.27 26.73 -36.35
C MET A 1 0.49 25.82 -35.41
N SER A 2 1.02 26.38 -34.33
CA SER A 2 1.84 25.68 -33.34
C SER A 2 0.92 24.77 -32.54
N GLY A 3 1.05 23.45 -32.71
CA GLY A 3 0.32 22.49 -31.89
C GLY A 3 0.95 22.45 -30.51
N GLU A 4 0.40 23.19 -29.55
CA GLU A 4 0.75 23.01 -28.14
C GLU A 4 0.34 21.60 -27.71
N GLU A 5 1.34 20.78 -27.38
CA GLU A 5 1.14 19.50 -26.69
C GLU A 5 0.38 19.76 -25.39
N ARG A 6 -0.87 19.30 -25.32
CA ARG A 6 -1.63 19.34 -24.08
C ARG A 6 -0.94 18.44 -23.06
N LYS A 7 -0.29 19.06 -22.08
CA LYS A 7 0.27 18.36 -20.92
C LYS A 7 -0.88 17.62 -20.21
N PRO A 8 -0.80 16.29 -20.05
CA PRO A 8 -1.86 15.56 -19.36
C PRO A 8 -1.94 16.05 -17.90
N SER A 9 -3.12 16.47 -17.48
CA SER A 9 -3.44 16.72 -16.08
C SER A 9 -3.69 15.38 -15.38
N TYR A 10 -3.04 15.14 -14.24
CA TYR A 10 -3.31 13.98 -13.40
C TYR A 10 -3.95 14.40 -12.09
N LEU A 11 -4.83 13.55 -11.57
CA LEU A 11 -5.40 13.66 -10.23
C LEU A 11 -4.68 12.66 -9.32
N SER A 12 -4.19 13.12 -8.18
CA SER A 12 -3.63 12.24 -7.15
C SER A 12 -4.61 12.15 -5.98
N VAL A 13 -4.97 10.92 -5.60
CA VAL A 13 -5.81 10.64 -4.44
C VAL A 13 -4.99 9.78 -3.48
N GLY A 14 -4.81 10.24 -2.24
CA GLY A 14 -4.19 9.48 -1.17
C GLY A 14 -5.24 8.77 -0.33
N LEU A 15 -4.97 7.52 0.05
CA LEU A 15 -5.85 6.71 0.88
C LEU A 15 -5.09 6.26 2.13
N SER A 16 -5.63 6.53 3.31
CA SER A 16 -5.09 6.01 4.57
C SER A 16 -5.82 4.72 4.94
N VAL A 17 -5.07 3.65 5.16
CA VAL A 17 -5.60 2.31 5.47
C VAL A 17 -5.54 2.09 6.99
N GLY A 18 -6.66 1.73 7.60
CA GLY A 18 -6.85 1.55 9.06
C GLY A 18 -8.00 0.58 9.36
N GLY A 19 -8.52 0.50 10.60
CA GLY A 19 -9.38 -0.60 11.08
C GLY A 19 -10.54 -1.09 10.19
N ASP A 20 -11.08 -0.27 9.29
CA ASP A 20 -12.23 -0.58 8.43
C ASP A 20 -11.91 -0.60 6.92
N TRP A 21 -10.73 -1.09 6.52
CA TRP A 21 -10.40 -1.24 5.09
C TRP A 21 -10.96 -2.54 4.49
N ARG A 22 -11.26 -2.51 3.19
CA ARG A 22 -11.64 -3.69 2.41
C ARG A 22 -11.10 -3.61 0.99
N VAL A 23 -10.59 -4.73 0.49
CA VAL A 23 -10.28 -4.92 -0.93
C VAL A 23 -11.10 -6.09 -1.44
N THR A 24 -11.84 -5.93 -2.52
CA THR A 24 -12.71 -6.98 -3.07
C THR A 24 -12.67 -6.98 -4.58
N CYS A 25 -12.46 -8.16 -5.18
CA CYS A 25 -12.61 -8.36 -6.61
C CYS A 25 -14.02 -8.92 -6.88
N HIS A 26 -14.85 -8.13 -7.55
CA HIS A 26 -16.16 -8.55 -8.02
C HIS A 26 -16.04 -9.15 -9.41
N THR A 27 -16.46 -10.40 -9.56
CA THR A 27 -16.51 -11.11 -10.84
C THR A 27 -17.96 -11.29 -11.28
N TYR A 28 -18.18 -11.26 -12.58
CA TYR A 28 -19.51 -11.32 -13.18
C TYR A 28 -19.49 -12.27 -14.40
N PRO A 29 -20.61 -12.95 -14.71
CA PRO A 29 -20.67 -13.84 -15.87
C PRO A 29 -20.62 -13.13 -17.23
N ASP A 30 -21.09 -11.88 -17.29
CA ASP A 30 -21.42 -11.16 -18.53
C ASP A 30 -20.60 -9.87 -18.73
N ARG A 31 -19.71 -9.52 -17.78
CA ARG A 31 -18.87 -8.33 -17.85
C ARG A 31 -17.53 -8.53 -17.16
N GLY A 32 -16.57 -7.66 -17.48
CA GLY A 32 -15.25 -7.65 -16.85
C GLY A 32 -15.30 -7.46 -15.32
N PRO A 33 -14.28 -7.98 -14.61
CA PRO A 33 -14.18 -7.85 -13.16
C PRO A 33 -13.97 -6.40 -12.74
N ILE A 34 -14.32 -6.10 -11.49
CA ILE A 34 -14.05 -4.81 -10.85
C ILE A 34 -13.29 -5.09 -9.55
N LEU A 35 -12.14 -4.44 -9.37
CA LEU A 35 -11.46 -4.40 -8.08
C LEU A 35 -11.92 -3.15 -7.33
N ALA A 36 -12.51 -3.32 -6.16
CA ALA A 36 -12.89 -2.25 -5.26
C ALA A 36 -11.93 -2.18 -4.07
N VAL A 37 -11.51 -0.97 -3.71
CA VAL A 37 -10.72 -0.65 -2.52
C VAL A 37 -11.50 0.38 -1.71
N ASP A 38 -12.01 -0.05 -0.57
CA ASP A 38 -12.75 0.78 0.37
C ASP A 38 -11.87 1.09 1.57
N ALA A 39 -11.60 2.37 1.83
CA ALA A 39 -11.00 2.81 3.09
C ALA A 39 -11.30 4.30 3.33
N ALA A 40 -11.22 4.73 4.60
CA ALA A 40 -11.39 6.15 4.98
C ALA A 40 -12.65 6.82 4.41
N GLY A 41 -13.76 6.07 4.27
CA GLY A 41 -15.02 6.57 3.69
C GLY A 41 -14.99 6.81 2.18
N MET A 42 -13.94 6.38 1.48
CA MET A 42 -13.80 6.44 0.03
C MET A 42 -13.78 5.04 -0.57
N SER A 43 -14.38 4.91 -1.76
CA SER A 43 -14.31 3.70 -2.58
C SER A 43 -13.60 4.03 -3.89
N LEU A 44 -12.47 3.36 -4.13
CA LEU A 44 -11.74 3.41 -5.40
C LEU A 44 -12.01 2.13 -6.17
N VAL A 45 -12.45 2.25 -7.41
CA VAL A 45 -12.72 1.11 -8.28
C VAL A 45 -11.78 1.09 -9.48
N VAL A 46 -11.28 -0.09 -9.81
CA VAL A 46 -10.46 -0.35 -10.99
C VAL A 46 -11.21 -1.31 -11.89
N SER A 47 -11.39 -0.92 -13.15
CA SER A 47 -12.01 -1.72 -14.19
C SER A 47 -11.39 -1.42 -15.54
N ALA A 48 -11.51 -2.36 -16.48
CA ALA A 48 -11.18 -2.08 -17.87
C ALA A 48 -12.07 -0.95 -18.43
N LYS A 49 -11.52 -0.13 -19.33
CA LYS A 49 -12.29 0.91 -20.04
C LYS A 49 -13.34 0.28 -20.96
N GLN A 50 -13.04 -0.89 -21.51
CA GLN A 50 -13.96 -1.68 -22.31
C GLN A 50 -14.67 -2.73 -21.45
N SER A 51 -15.77 -3.28 -21.97
CA SER A 51 -16.56 -4.30 -21.26
C SER A 51 -15.76 -5.55 -20.90
N THR A 52 -14.73 -5.87 -21.70
CA THR A 52 -13.88 -7.04 -21.54
C THR A 52 -12.43 -6.58 -21.36
N PRO A 53 -11.71 -7.04 -20.32
CA PRO A 53 -10.28 -6.80 -20.18
C PRO A 53 -9.50 -7.28 -21.40
N ASP A 54 -8.60 -6.44 -21.90
CA ASP A 54 -7.65 -6.78 -22.95
C ASP A 54 -6.27 -7.09 -22.36
N ALA A 55 -5.29 -7.39 -23.23
CA ALA A 55 -3.92 -7.66 -22.81
C ALA A 55 -3.31 -6.54 -21.97
N ASN A 56 -3.58 -5.27 -22.30
CA ASN A 56 -3.07 -4.13 -21.54
C ASN A 56 -3.62 -4.09 -20.11
N HIS A 57 -4.88 -4.47 -19.91
CA HIS A 57 -5.46 -4.55 -18.57
C HIS A 57 -4.86 -5.71 -17.75
N LEU A 58 -4.50 -6.82 -18.40
CA LEU A 58 -3.78 -7.92 -17.75
C LEU A 58 -2.36 -7.51 -17.36
N ASP A 59 -1.62 -6.85 -18.24
CA ASP A 59 -0.28 -6.32 -17.96
C ASP A 59 -0.32 -5.33 -16.80
N PHE A 60 -1.32 -4.44 -16.78
CA PHE A 60 -1.57 -3.54 -15.65
C PHE A 60 -1.82 -4.31 -14.34
N ALA A 61 -2.64 -5.37 -14.38
CA ALA A 61 -2.95 -6.17 -13.19
C ALA A 61 -1.70 -6.89 -12.65
N TYR A 62 -0.83 -7.41 -13.51
CA TYR A 62 0.45 -7.99 -13.10
C TYR A 62 1.40 -6.95 -12.51
N ALA A 63 1.48 -5.76 -13.11
CA ALA A 63 2.28 -4.66 -12.56
C ALA A 63 1.75 -4.20 -11.19
N LEU A 64 0.43 -4.14 -11.02
CA LEU A 64 -0.20 -3.82 -9.73
C LEU A 64 0.14 -4.87 -8.67
N LEU A 65 0.05 -6.16 -9.01
CA LEU A 65 0.40 -7.26 -8.11
C LEU A 65 1.87 -7.16 -7.65
N ALA A 66 2.80 -6.92 -8.57
CA ALA A 66 4.21 -6.75 -8.25
C ALA A 66 4.44 -5.58 -7.29
N ALA A 67 3.85 -4.41 -7.59
CA ALA A 67 3.99 -3.22 -6.75
C ALA A 67 3.38 -3.41 -5.35
N VAL A 68 2.25 -4.12 -5.24
CA VAL A 68 1.64 -4.45 -3.94
C VAL A 68 2.53 -5.39 -3.13
N ASN A 69 3.17 -6.37 -3.77
CA ASN A 69 4.12 -7.26 -3.09
C ASN A 69 5.34 -6.49 -2.58
N ASP A 70 5.92 -5.61 -3.41
CA ASP A 70 7.04 -4.76 -2.99
C ASP A 70 6.66 -3.86 -1.81
N TYR A 71 5.44 -3.29 -1.85
CA TYR A 71 4.91 -2.49 -0.75
C TYR A 71 4.74 -3.31 0.55
N LEU A 72 4.23 -4.54 0.45
CA LEU A 72 4.08 -5.43 1.60
C LEU A 72 5.45 -5.73 2.24
N ILE A 73 6.44 -6.10 1.43
CA ILE A 73 7.80 -6.39 1.91
C ILE A 73 8.37 -5.17 2.63
N ALA A 74 8.25 -3.97 2.04
CA ALA A 74 8.71 -2.73 2.67
C ALA A 74 8.00 -2.44 4.01
N CYS A 75 6.70 -2.71 4.12
CA CYS A 75 5.97 -2.56 5.37
C CYS A 75 6.46 -3.53 6.45
N GLU A 76 6.70 -4.79 6.10
CA GLU A 76 7.20 -5.81 7.02
C GLU A 76 8.61 -5.47 7.51
N THR A 77 9.52 -5.11 6.60
CA THR A 77 10.87 -4.65 6.95
C THR A 77 10.83 -3.47 7.91
N HIS A 78 10.04 -2.43 7.61
CA HIS A 78 9.93 -1.26 8.47
C HIS A 78 9.38 -1.62 9.86
N ARG A 79 8.47 -2.60 9.96
CA ARG A 79 7.97 -3.07 11.25
C ARG A 79 9.05 -3.77 12.06
N PHE A 80 9.82 -4.67 11.44
CA PHE A 80 10.91 -5.36 12.12
C PHE A 80 12.00 -4.40 12.59
N ASP A 81 12.41 -3.44 11.75
CA ASP A 81 13.41 -2.44 12.12
C ASP A 81 12.96 -1.58 13.31
N ALA A 82 11.66 -1.22 13.36
CA ALA A 82 11.10 -0.47 14.48
C ALA A 82 11.06 -1.29 15.78
N GLU A 83 10.73 -2.58 15.69
CA GLU A 83 10.75 -3.51 16.84
C GLU A 83 12.18 -3.70 17.37
N GLU A 84 13.18 -3.86 16.49
CA GLU A 84 14.58 -4.00 16.88
C GLU A 84 15.13 -2.72 17.53
N ALA A 85 14.81 -1.55 16.98
CA ALA A 85 15.18 -0.27 17.58
C ALA A 85 14.54 -0.07 18.98
N ALA A 86 13.28 -0.48 19.15
CA ALA A 86 12.59 -0.43 20.44
C ALA A 86 13.23 -1.38 21.47
N ASN A 87 13.59 -2.59 21.05
CA ASN A 87 14.25 -3.59 21.91
C ASN A 87 15.65 -3.14 22.32
N ALA A 88 16.45 -2.60 21.39
CA ALA A 88 17.78 -2.05 21.69
C ALA A 88 17.71 -0.87 22.68
N SER A 89 16.68 -0.03 22.58
CA SER A 89 16.46 1.10 23.50
C SER A 89 16.09 0.64 24.92
N THR A 90 15.38 -0.50 25.02
CA THR A 90 14.99 -1.10 26.30
C THR A 90 16.20 -1.72 27.01
N ASP A 91 17.06 -2.42 26.25
CA ASP A 91 18.30 -3.04 26.76
C ASP A 91 19.30 -2.02 27.31
N VAL A 92 19.47 -0.87 26.62
CA VAL A 92 20.33 0.24 27.11
C VAL A 92 19.79 0.82 28.42
N THR A 93 18.47 0.96 28.56
CA THR A 93 17.84 1.53 29.75
C THR A 93 17.93 0.57 30.95
N GLU A 94 17.75 -0.73 30.72
CA GLU A 94 17.90 -1.78 31.74
C GLU A 94 19.35 -1.94 32.21
N THR A 95 20.31 -1.87 31.28
CA THR A 95 21.75 -1.91 31.59
C THR A 95 22.19 -0.69 32.40
N ALA A 96 21.71 0.51 32.07
CA ALA A 96 22.01 1.73 32.83
C ALA A 96 21.46 1.65 34.28
N ALA A 97 20.23 1.18 34.46
CA ALA A 97 19.62 1.01 35.78
C ALA A 97 20.35 -0.05 36.65
N ALA A 98 20.86 -1.12 36.02
CA ALA A 98 21.62 -2.16 36.71
C ALA A 98 23.01 -1.70 37.18
N VAL A 99 23.64 -0.77 36.48
CA VAL A 99 24.94 -0.19 36.85
C VAL A 99 24.79 0.77 38.04
N GLU A 100 23.75 1.59 38.06
CA GLU A 100 23.49 2.55 39.14
C GLU A 100 23.21 1.86 40.48
N ASN A 101 22.46 0.75 40.46
CA ASN A 101 22.15 -0.04 41.66
C ASN A 101 23.35 -0.83 42.23
N ARG A 102 24.47 -0.89 41.50
CA ARG A 102 25.70 -1.60 41.92
C ARG A 102 26.75 -0.66 42.53
N ALA A 103 26.53 0.66 42.42
CA ALA A 103 27.39 1.71 42.95
C ALA A 103 26.88 2.30 44.28
N ALA A 104 25.75 1.81 44.79
CA ALA A 104 25.19 2.12 46.12
C ALA A 104 25.48 1.00 47.12
#